data_AF-A0A0L6JJ88-F1
#
_entry.id   AF-A0A0L6JJ88-F1
#
_cell.length_a   1.000
_cell.length_b   1.000
_cell.length_c   1.000
_cell.angle_alpha   90.00
_cell.angle_beta   90.00
_cell.angle_gamma   90.00
#
_symmetry.space_group_name_H-M   'P 1'
#
loop_
_entity.id
_entity.type
_entity.pdbx_description
1 polymer ?
#
loop_
_entity_poly.entity_id
_entity_poly.type
_entity_poly.pdbx_seq_one_letter_code
_entity_poly.pdbx_strand_id
1 'polypeptide(L)'
;MDIQLNKEFAQKLSIMLQSHLIWHKHYYLWCDKIIEKFEKPPYWIIELSVTRFIGDAIDIVGSYANSEPFEKYNSTNLSDLYIACLFLRYERREISWATFLKEAGEHSDGSGQCSQECEYFYQMLNEYENVEFDEKTEKKQKVEVNNQFEMVISEVQELYNYFKV
;
A
#
# COMPACT_ATOMS: atom_id res chain seq x y z
N MET A 1 13.30 10.25 13.34
CA MET A 1 11.89 9.93 13.59
C MET A 1 11.85 8.52 14.18
N ASP A 2 11.29 8.34 15.37
CA ASP A 2 11.19 7.00 15.98
C ASP A 2 9.98 6.27 15.38
N ILE A 3 10.24 5.22 14.62
CA ILE A 3 9.19 4.35 14.08
C ILE A 3 8.65 3.50 15.23
N GLN A 4 7.35 3.58 15.46
CA GLN A 4 6.67 2.66 16.38
C GLN A 4 6.33 1.37 15.63
N LEU A 5 6.99 0.27 16.01
CA LEU A 5 6.76 -1.06 15.45
C LEU A 5 5.55 -1.73 16.13
N ASN A 6 4.39 -1.08 16.08
CA ASN A 6 3.12 -1.56 16.63
C ASN A 6 2.29 -2.28 15.55
N LYS A 7 1.13 -2.85 15.91
CA LYS A 7 0.33 -3.62 14.94
C LYS A 7 -0.36 -2.74 13.91
N GLU A 8 -0.67 -1.48 14.24
CA GLU A 8 -1.15 -0.52 13.25
C GLU A 8 -0.12 -0.32 12.12
N PHE A 9 1.15 -0.10 12.48
CA PHE A 9 2.23 -0.02 11.50
C PHE A 9 2.36 -1.31 10.69
N ALA A 10 2.26 -2.47 11.34
CA ALA A 10 2.31 -3.76 10.65
C ALA A 10 1.14 -3.96 9.68
N GLN A 11 -0.08 -3.50 10.00
CA GLN A 11 -1.20 -3.54 9.07
C GLN A 11 -0.91 -2.70 7.83
N LYS A 12 -0.44 -1.46 8.00
CA LYS A 12 -0.07 -0.59 6.87
C LYS A 12 1.05 -1.22 6.03
N LEU A 13 2.07 -1.79 6.69
CA LEU A 13 3.16 -2.51 6.02
C LEU A 13 2.64 -3.71 5.20
N SER A 14 1.70 -4.47 5.74
CA SER A 14 1.05 -5.58 5.04
C SER A 14 0.37 -5.12 3.76
N ILE A 15 -0.38 -4.02 3.80
CA ILE A 15 -1.01 -3.43 2.60
C ILE A 15 0.04 -2.98 1.57
N MET A 16 1.15 -2.37 2.00
CA MET A 16 2.23 -1.98 1.10
C MET A 16 2.90 -3.20 0.42
N LEU A 17 2.97 -4.34 1.11
CA LEU A 17 3.45 -5.61 0.53
C LEU A 17 2.43 -6.22 -0.43
N GLN A 18 1.15 -6.29 -0.04
CA GLN A 18 0.06 -6.83 -0.86
C GLN A 18 -0.11 -6.06 -2.18
N SER A 19 -0.03 -4.73 -2.12
CA SER A 19 -0.08 -3.85 -3.29
C SER A 19 1.20 -3.83 -4.12
N HIS A 20 2.25 -4.56 -3.69
CA HIS A 20 3.58 -4.59 -4.31
C HIS A 20 4.29 -3.23 -4.37
N LEU A 21 3.87 -2.25 -3.56
CA LEU A 21 4.55 -0.95 -3.46
C LEU A 21 5.96 -1.12 -2.89
N ILE A 22 6.13 -2.07 -1.97
CA ILE A 22 7.42 -2.51 -1.44
C ILE A 22 7.59 -4.02 -1.64
N TRP A 23 8.84 -4.45 -1.64
CA TRP A 23 9.25 -5.85 -1.73
C TRP A 23 10.62 -6.00 -1.07
N HIS A 24 11.20 -7.21 -1.05
CA HIS A 24 12.46 -7.50 -0.34
C HIS A 24 13.56 -6.45 -0.49
N LYS A 25 13.85 -5.97 -1.71
CA LYS A 25 14.86 -4.92 -1.97
C LYS A 25 14.60 -3.59 -1.24
N HIS A 26 13.36 -3.32 -0.86
CA HIS A 26 12.96 -2.12 -0.11
C HIS A 26 13.11 -2.35 1.40
N TYR A 27 12.59 -3.46 1.93
CA TYR A 27 12.50 -3.63 3.39
C TYR A 27 13.75 -4.25 4.03
N TYR A 28 14.64 -4.93 3.30
CA TYR A 28 15.76 -5.63 3.94
C TYR A 28 16.70 -4.67 4.69
N LEU A 29 17.14 -3.56 4.06
CA LEU A 29 17.98 -2.54 4.71
C LEU A 29 17.25 -1.83 5.85
N TRP A 30 15.94 -1.67 5.72
CA TRP A 30 15.13 -1.09 6.78
C TRP A 30 15.06 -2.03 7.99
N CYS A 31 14.91 -3.33 7.77
CA CYS A 31 14.96 -4.33 8.84
C CYS A 31 16.34 -4.36 9.51
N ASP A 32 17.43 -4.35 8.73
CA ASP A 32 18.81 -4.34 9.26
C ASP A 32 19.03 -3.15 10.21
N LYS A 33 18.62 -1.95 9.80
CA LYS A 33 18.70 -0.74 10.66
C LYS A 33 17.91 -0.87 11.95
N ILE A 34 16.75 -1.55 11.93
CA ILE A 34 15.96 -1.80 13.13
C ILE A 34 16.68 -2.83 14.02
N ILE A 35 17.18 -3.92 13.45
CA ILE A 35 17.89 -4.97 14.19
C ILE A 35 19.12 -4.41 14.89
N GLU A 36 19.86 -3.51 14.24
CA GLU A 36 21.02 -2.83 14.83
C GLU A 36 20.65 -1.85 15.96
N LYS A 37 19.50 -1.18 15.85
CA LYS A 37 19.06 -0.16 16.81
C LYS A 37 18.48 -0.74 18.09
N PHE A 38 17.78 -1.87 18.02
CA PHE A 38 17.07 -2.45 19.15
C PHE A 38 17.92 -3.52 19.82
N GLU A 39 18.11 -3.43 21.14
CA GLU A 39 18.81 -4.45 21.93
C GLU A 39 18.09 -5.82 21.85
N LYS A 40 16.76 -5.79 21.71
CA LYS A 40 15.90 -6.96 21.50
C LYS A 40 14.91 -6.65 20.36
N PRO A 41 15.29 -6.85 19.10
CA PRO A 41 14.41 -6.53 17.97
C PRO A 41 13.19 -7.46 17.95
N PRO A 42 12.01 -6.98 17.48
CA PRO A 42 10.83 -7.82 17.35
C PRO A 42 11.10 -9.02 16.43
N TYR A 43 10.66 -10.21 16.83
CA TYR A 43 10.95 -11.45 16.10
C TYR A 43 10.47 -11.41 14.63
N TRP A 44 9.28 -10.83 14.37
CA TRP A 44 8.76 -10.69 13.01
C TRP A 44 9.64 -9.81 12.10
N ILE A 45 10.40 -8.84 12.65
CA ILE A 45 11.37 -8.05 11.88
C ILE A 45 12.58 -8.91 11.50
N ILE A 46 13.04 -9.77 12.43
CA ILE A 46 14.15 -10.68 12.18
C ILE A 46 13.78 -11.65 11.06
N GLU A 47 12.59 -12.25 11.13
CA GLU A 47 12.09 -13.15 10.07
C GLU A 47 11.90 -12.42 8.74
N LEU A 48 11.31 -11.23 8.77
CA LEU A 48 11.12 -10.43 7.57
C LEU A 48 12.45 -10.08 6.89
N SER A 49 13.51 -9.79 7.65
CA SER A 49 14.81 -9.36 7.11
C SER A 49 15.45 -10.37 6.15
N VAL A 50 15.20 -11.66 6.36
CA VAL A 50 15.75 -12.76 5.54
C VAL A 50 14.76 -13.31 4.52
N THR A 51 13.49 -12.90 4.59
CA THR A 51 12.42 -13.41 3.74
C THR A 51 12.46 -12.73 2.39
N ARG A 52 12.53 -13.50 1.29
CA ARG A 52 12.60 -12.93 -0.07
C ARG A 52 11.29 -13.02 -0.84
N PHE A 53 10.50 -14.05 -0.55
CA PHE A 53 9.23 -14.29 -1.23
C PHE A 53 8.16 -13.38 -0.65
N ILE A 54 7.40 -12.72 -1.53
CA ILE A 54 6.43 -11.69 -1.11
C ILE A 54 5.25 -12.29 -0.32
N GLY A 55 4.81 -13.50 -0.67
CA GLY A 55 3.74 -14.19 0.05
C GLY A 55 4.12 -14.44 1.51
N ASP A 56 5.31 -15.01 1.74
CA ASP A 56 5.82 -15.26 3.10
C ASP A 56 6.00 -13.95 3.88
N ALA A 57 6.44 -12.87 3.22
CA ALA A 57 6.56 -11.57 3.87
C ALA A 57 5.20 -11.01 4.31
N ILE A 58 4.16 -11.15 3.48
CA ILE A 58 2.78 -10.79 3.82
C ILE A 58 2.30 -11.63 5.01
N ASP A 59 2.57 -12.93 5.01
CA ASP A 59 2.15 -13.84 6.08
C ASP A 59 2.83 -13.53 7.41
N ILE A 60 4.14 -13.22 7.42
CA ILE A 60 4.89 -12.84 8.62
C ILE A 60 4.30 -11.56 9.23
N VAL A 61 4.16 -10.51 8.42
CA VAL A 61 3.67 -9.21 8.88
C VAL A 61 2.20 -9.31 9.29
N GLY A 62 1.38 -10.02 8.50
CA GLY A 62 -0.03 -10.27 8.78
C GLY A 62 -0.24 -11.07 10.06
N SER A 63 0.59 -12.07 10.34
CA SER A 63 0.53 -12.88 11.56
C SER A 63 0.79 -12.02 12.80
N TYR A 64 1.80 -11.14 12.74
CA TYR A 64 2.05 -10.20 13.83
C TYR A 64 0.91 -9.18 13.98
N ALA A 65 0.44 -8.59 12.87
CA ALA A 65 -0.63 -7.60 12.86
C ALA A 65 -1.93 -8.13 13.48
N ASN A 66 -2.22 -9.42 13.30
CA ASN A 66 -3.43 -10.08 13.80
C ASN A 66 -3.18 -10.98 15.03
N SER A 67 -2.01 -10.89 15.66
CA SER A 67 -1.70 -11.65 16.87
C SER A 67 -2.42 -11.12 18.12
N GLU A 68 -2.44 -11.88 19.21
CA GLU A 68 -2.89 -11.38 20.52
C GLU A 68 -1.88 -10.39 21.14
N PRO A 69 -2.31 -9.41 21.96
CA PRO A 69 -3.71 -9.00 22.21
C PRO A 69 -4.32 -8.34 20.97
N PHE A 70 -5.56 -8.68 20.62
CA PHE A 70 -6.23 -8.06 19.48
C PHE A 70 -6.49 -6.59 19.75
N GLU A 71 -5.95 -5.71 18.91
CA GLU A 71 -6.10 -4.27 19.04
C GLU A 71 -7.08 -3.76 17.97
N LYS A 72 -8.06 -2.96 18.40
CA LYS A 72 -8.94 -2.22 17.48
C LYS A 72 -8.30 -0.86 17.25
N TYR A 73 -7.83 -0.63 16.04
CA TYR A 73 -7.29 0.67 15.66
C TYR A 73 -8.35 1.51 14.96
N ASN A 74 -8.31 2.82 15.18
CA ASN A 74 -9.09 3.80 14.43
C ASN A 74 -8.43 4.09 13.07
N SER A 75 -7.76 3.10 12.48
CA SER A 75 -6.84 3.33 11.37
C SER A 75 -7.56 3.83 10.14
N THR A 76 -6.87 4.69 9.40
CA THR A 76 -7.10 4.97 7.97
C THR A 76 -7.64 3.72 7.28
N ASN A 77 -8.70 3.91 6.52
CA ASN A 77 -9.33 2.86 5.72
C ASN A 77 -8.25 2.06 4.95
N LEU A 78 -7.99 0.82 5.37
CA LEU A 78 -6.91 0.01 4.80
C LEU A 78 -7.14 -0.24 3.30
N SER A 79 -8.39 -0.22 2.86
CA SER A 79 -8.75 -0.28 1.44
C SER A 79 -8.29 0.98 0.70
N ASP A 80 -8.56 2.18 1.23
CA ASP A 80 -8.03 3.43 0.66
C ASP A 80 -6.50 3.45 0.65
N LEU A 81 -5.85 2.85 1.65
CA LEU A 81 -4.40 2.73 1.72
C LEU A 81 -3.86 1.85 0.59
N TYR A 82 -4.56 0.77 0.23
CA TYR A 82 -4.23 -0.06 -0.92
C TYR A 82 -4.36 0.74 -2.22
N ILE A 83 -5.44 1.51 -2.40
CA ILE A 83 -5.62 2.39 -3.57
C ILE A 83 -4.49 3.42 -3.67
N ALA A 84 -4.13 4.06 -2.55
CA ALA A 84 -3.02 5.00 -2.50
C ALA A 84 -1.68 4.34 -2.87
N CYS A 85 -1.44 3.09 -2.45
CA CYS A 85 -0.26 2.34 -2.86
C CYS A 85 -0.22 2.09 -4.37
N LEU A 86 -1.34 1.70 -4.98
CA LEU A 86 -1.43 1.53 -6.44
C LEU A 86 -1.19 2.87 -7.16
N PHE A 87 -1.75 3.96 -6.65
CA PHE A 87 -1.56 5.29 -7.24
C PHE A 87 -0.08 5.70 -7.23
N LEU A 88 0.65 5.46 -6.14
CA LEU A 88 2.09 5.72 -6.09
C LEU A 88 2.90 4.83 -7.07
N ARG A 89 2.50 3.58 -7.28
CA ARG A 89 3.10 2.71 -8.30
C ARG A 89 2.86 3.26 -9.71
N TYR A 90 1.66 3.78 -9.98
CA TYR A 90 1.35 4.47 -11.24
C TYR A 90 2.21 5.73 -11.41
N GLU A 91 2.33 6.59 -10.39
CA GLU A 91 3.18 7.80 -10.45
C GLU A 91 4.64 7.47 -10.75
N ARG A 92 5.11 6.32 -10.26
CA ARG A 92 6.46 5.78 -10.51
C ARG A 92 6.59 5.06 -11.85
N ARG A 93 5.53 5.02 -12.65
CA ARG A 93 5.44 4.32 -13.94
C ARG A 93 5.67 2.81 -13.85
N GLU A 94 5.35 2.22 -12.71
CA GLU A 94 5.47 0.78 -12.49
C GLU A 94 4.24 0.01 -12.99
N ILE A 95 3.10 0.71 -13.08
CA ILE A 95 1.86 0.23 -13.67
C ILE A 95 1.26 1.32 -14.58
N SER A 96 0.44 0.90 -15.54
CA SER A 96 -0.30 1.83 -16.39
C SER A 96 -1.53 2.41 -15.67
N TRP A 97 -2.11 3.50 -16.20
CA TRP A 97 -3.36 4.04 -15.66
C TRP A 97 -4.52 3.03 -15.74
N ALA A 98 -4.62 2.29 -16.85
CA ALA A 98 -5.62 1.22 -17.00
C ALA A 98 -5.43 0.10 -15.96
N THR A 99 -4.18 -0.28 -15.67
CA THR A 99 -3.85 -1.25 -14.62
C THR A 99 -4.25 -0.73 -13.25
N PHE A 100 -3.94 0.53 -12.94
CA PHE A 100 -4.36 1.18 -11.70
C PHE A 100 -5.88 1.11 -11.51
N LEU A 101 -6.65 1.57 -12.49
CA LEU A 101 -8.12 1.60 -12.41
C LEU A 101 -8.72 0.20 -12.25
N LYS A 102 -8.19 -0.78 -12.99
CA LYS A 102 -8.64 -2.16 -12.90
C LYS A 102 -8.38 -2.76 -11.51
N GLU A 103 -7.14 -2.71 -11.03
CA GLU A 103 -6.78 -3.28 -9.72
C GLU A 103 -7.47 -2.55 -8.56
N ALA A 104 -7.69 -1.23 -8.69
CA ALA A 104 -8.45 -0.43 -7.74
C ALA A 104 -9.93 -0.84 -7.68
N GLY A 105 -10.56 -1.05 -8.84
CA GLY A 105 -11.93 -1.57 -8.95
C GLY A 105 -12.07 -2.98 -8.35
N GLU A 106 -11.15 -3.89 -8.67
CA GLU A 106 -11.15 -5.26 -8.13
C GLU A 106 -10.99 -5.27 -6.60
N HIS A 107 -10.12 -4.42 -6.06
CA HIS A 107 -9.89 -4.33 -4.61
C HIS A 107 -11.08 -3.71 -3.86
N SER A 108 -11.63 -2.62 -4.39
CA SER A 108 -12.74 -1.91 -3.75
C SER A 108 -14.00 -2.78 -3.66
N ASP A 109 -14.30 -3.57 -4.71
CA ASP A 109 -15.41 -4.54 -4.73
C ASP A 109 -15.28 -5.61 -3.61
N GLY A 110 -14.07 -6.17 -3.45
CA GLY A 110 -13.82 -7.22 -2.46
C GLY A 110 -13.69 -6.74 -1.01
N SER A 111 -13.39 -5.46 -0.78
CA SER A 111 -13.07 -4.93 0.56
C SER A 111 -14.29 -4.47 1.36
N GLY A 112 -15.35 -4.00 0.70
CA GLY A 112 -16.57 -3.47 1.33
C GLY A 112 -16.38 -2.25 2.26
N GLN A 113 -15.17 -1.71 2.35
CA GLN A 113 -14.81 -0.62 3.26
C GLN A 113 -14.17 0.57 2.55
N CYS A 114 -13.83 0.47 1.26
CA CYS A 114 -13.25 1.56 0.46
C CYS A 114 -14.12 2.83 0.49
N SER A 115 -13.49 4.01 0.50
CA SER A 115 -14.21 5.30 0.44
C SER A 115 -14.93 5.52 -0.90
N GLN A 116 -14.49 4.83 -1.95
CA GLN A 116 -15.11 4.81 -3.27
C GLN A 116 -15.48 3.38 -3.63
N GLU A 117 -16.68 3.20 -4.18
CA GLU A 117 -17.17 1.91 -4.67
C GLU A 117 -16.45 1.51 -5.98
N CYS A 118 -16.54 0.24 -6.37
CA CYS A 118 -15.82 -0.28 -7.53
C CYS A 118 -16.27 0.39 -8.84
N GLU A 119 -17.53 0.83 -8.91
CA GLU A 119 -18.09 1.59 -10.01
C GLU A 119 -17.32 2.87 -10.30
N TYR A 120 -16.78 3.55 -9.28
CA TYR A 120 -15.97 4.76 -9.47
C TYR A 120 -14.78 4.48 -10.39
N PHE A 121 -14.04 3.40 -10.12
CA PHE A 121 -12.86 3.03 -10.91
C PHE A 121 -13.23 2.41 -12.26
N TYR A 122 -14.26 1.56 -12.30
CA TYR A 122 -14.68 0.91 -13.54
C TYR A 122 -15.31 1.89 -14.54
N GLN A 123 -16.05 2.92 -14.07
CA GLN A 123 -16.54 3.98 -14.94
C GLN A 123 -15.38 4.77 -15.56
N MET A 124 -14.37 5.14 -14.76
CA MET A 124 -13.17 5.79 -15.28
C MET A 124 -12.43 4.91 -16.30
N LEU A 125 -12.35 3.60 -16.06
CA LEU A 125 -11.69 2.67 -16.97
C LEU A 125 -12.44 2.60 -18.30
N ASN A 126 -13.76 2.45 -18.26
CA ASN A 126 -14.60 2.43 -19.45
C ASN A 126 -14.47 3.74 -20.25
N GLU A 127 -14.48 4.90 -19.58
CA GLU A 127 -14.28 6.19 -20.24
C GLU A 127 -12.92 6.29 -20.92
N TYR A 128 -11.86 5.85 -20.24
CA TYR A 128 -10.50 5.88 -20.74
C TYR A 128 -10.30 4.94 -21.94
N GLU A 129 -10.89 3.75 -21.90
CA GLU A 129 -10.89 2.79 -23.02
C GLU A 129 -11.69 3.31 -24.23
N ASN A 130 -12.84 3.95 -24.00
CA ASN A 130 -13.69 4.51 -25.06
C ASN A 130 -13.04 5.65 -25.85
N VAL A 131 -12.06 6.34 -25.26
CA VAL A 131 -11.26 7.38 -25.94
C VAL A 131 -9.90 6.87 -26.39
N GLU A 132 -9.73 5.55 -26.50
CA GLU A 132 -8.50 4.88 -26.94
C GLU A 132 -7.26 5.29 -26.13
N PHE A 133 -7.42 5.39 -24.80
CA PHE A 133 -6.33 5.68 -23.86
C PHE A 133 -5.71 7.09 -24.03
N ASP A 134 -6.53 8.08 -24.40
CA ASP A 134 -6.08 9.47 -24.58
C ASP A 134 -5.50 10.11 -23.30
N GLU A 135 -4.37 10.80 -23.46
CA GLU A 135 -3.65 11.44 -22.35
C GLU A 135 -4.46 12.52 -21.61
N LYS A 136 -5.42 13.20 -22.26
CA LYS A 136 -6.18 14.27 -21.61
C LYS A 136 -7.16 13.67 -20.61
N THR A 137 -7.79 12.55 -20.95
CA THR A 137 -8.68 11.81 -20.05
C THR A 137 -7.90 11.29 -18.85
N GLU A 138 -6.73 10.68 -19.08
CA GLU A 138 -5.84 10.24 -18.00
C GLU A 138 -5.46 11.39 -17.07
N LYS A 139 -5.01 12.54 -17.62
CA LYS A 139 -4.63 13.71 -16.82
C LYS A 139 -5.79 14.23 -15.97
N LYS A 140 -7.01 14.24 -16.50
CA LYS A 140 -8.22 14.66 -15.77
C LYS A 140 -8.53 13.68 -14.63
N GLN A 141 -8.62 12.40 -14.93
CA GLN A 141 -8.95 11.36 -13.95
C GLN A 141 -7.88 11.26 -12.85
N LYS A 142 -6.60 11.40 -13.20
CA LYS A 142 -5.49 11.47 -12.24
C LYS A 142 -5.69 12.58 -11.21
N VAL A 143 -6.07 13.79 -11.64
CA VAL A 143 -6.32 14.91 -10.72
C VAL A 143 -7.49 14.60 -9.80
N GLU A 144 -8.55 14.00 -10.34
CA GLU A 144 -9.72 13.61 -9.57
C GLU A 144 -9.39 12.58 -8.48
N VAL A 145 -8.70 11.50 -8.84
CA VAL A 145 -8.24 10.46 -7.91
C VAL A 145 -7.28 11.05 -6.86
N ASN A 146 -6.33 11.89 -7.27
CA ASN A 146 -5.40 12.52 -6.34
C ASN A 146 -6.13 13.37 -5.29
N ASN A 147 -7.14 14.14 -5.69
CA ASN A 147 -7.93 14.95 -4.76
C ASN A 147 -8.75 14.07 -3.81
N GLN A 148 -9.30 12.96 -4.31
CA GLN A 148 -10.12 12.06 -3.52
C GLN A 148 -9.31 11.31 -2.45
N PHE A 149 -8.06 10.95 -2.75
CA PHE A 149 -7.20 10.14 -1.89
C PHE A 149 -6.01 10.92 -1.31
N GLU A 150 -5.99 12.26 -1.41
CA GLU A 150 -4.83 13.13 -1.10
C GLU A 150 -4.19 12.82 0.26
N MET A 151 -5.02 12.74 1.31
CA MET A 151 -4.56 12.49 2.67
C MET A 151 -3.87 11.12 2.81
N VAL A 152 -4.48 10.08 2.22
CA VAL A 152 -3.96 8.71 2.32
C VAL A 152 -2.74 8.52 1.42
N ILE A 153 -2.71 9.14 0.24
CA ILE A 153 -1.52 9.19 -0.64
C ILE A 153 -0.35 9.83 0.11
N SER A 154 -0.60 10.95 0.81
CA SER A 154 0.44 11.62 1.60
C SER A 154 0.95 10.73 2.73
N GLU A 155 0.05 10.07 3.46
CA GLU A 155 0.41 9.11 4.51
C GLU A 155 1.29 7.96 3.98
N VAL A 156 0.87 7.31 2.89
CA VAL A 156 1.64 6.21 2.27
C VAL A 156 2.99 6.72 1.79
N GLN A 157 3.06 7.93 1.23
CA GLN A 157 4.32 8.52 0.78
C GLN A 157 5.30 8.75 1.93
N GLU A 158 4.81 9.17 3.11
CA GLU A 158 5.61 9.30 4.32
C GLU A 158 6.14 7.95 4.81
N LEU A 159 5.27 6.92 4.88
CA LEU A 159 5.67 5.56 5.24
C LEU A 159 6.69 4.99 4.26
N TYR A 160 6.48 5.21 2.97
CA TYR A 160 7.38 4.73 1.93
C TYR A 160 8.78 5.33 2.06
N ASN A 161 8.92 6.54 2.61
CA ASN A 161 10.23 7.17 2.82
C ASN A 161 11.12 6.41 3.81
N TYR A 162 10.57 5.53 4.67
CA TYR A 162 11.38 4.67 5.53
C TYR A 162 12.20 3.63 4.76
N PHE A 163 11.78 3.31 3.54
CA PHE A 163 12.43 2.32 2.67
C PHE A 163 13.30 2.95 1.59
N LYS A 164 13.32 4.29 1.47
CA LYS A 164 14.26 5.00 0.62
C LYS A 164 15.63 5.02 1.33
N VAL A 165 16.54 4.18 0.87
CA VAL A 165 17.95 4.15 1.31
C VAL A 165 18.84 4.64 0.19
#